data_AF-A0A0F9CX44-F1
#
_entry.id   AF-A0A0F9CX44-F1
#
_cell.length_a   1.000
_cell.length_b   1.000
_cell.length_c   1.000
_cell.angle_alpha   90.00
_cell.angle_beta   90.00
_cell.angle_gamma   90.00
#
_symmetry.space_group_name_H-M   'P 1'
#
loop_
_entity.id
_entity.type
_entity.pdbx_description
1 polymer ?
#
loop_
_entity_poly.entity_id
_entity_poly.type
_entity_poly.pdbx_seq_one_letter_code
_entity_poly.pdbx_strand_id
1 'polypeptide(L)'
;MNWYKIAKDFKERNIINAKIKYLEEIKETLTDISKIIFQSGKTAKDINIIIVGSKKITSYPKIRDILIDADHIALDSPWKFSGLCHQAIDKINQLVGKLKKERDDFTFQDSKRPRKGWV
;
A
#
# COMPACT_ATOMS: atom_id res chain seq x y z
N MET A 1 16.42 31.06 -7.03
CA MET A 1 16.05 29.69 -6.60
C MET A 1 14.62 29.76 -6.09
N ASN A 2 13.65 29.16 -6.77
CA ASN A 2 12.21 29.35 -6.46
C ASN A 2 11.79 28.42 -5.32
N TRP A 3 11.79 28.96 -4.09
CA TRP A 3 11.41 28.25 -2.86
C TRP A 3 10.00 27.62 -2.92
N TYR A 4 9.08 28.20 -3.68
CA TYR A 4 7.70 27.70 -3.82
C TYR A 4 7.59 26.41 -4.66
N LYS A 5 8.52 26.15 -5.60
CA LYS A 5 8.57 24.87 -6.33
C LYS A 5 9.06 23.75 -5.41
N ILE A 6 10.13 24.04 -4.66
CA ILE A 6 10.70 23.15 -3.65
C ILE A 6 9.65 22.76 -2.60
N ALA A 7 8.85 23.70 -2.09
CA ALA A 7 7.79 23.43 -1.12
C ALA A 7 6.65 22.55 -1.68
N LYS A 8 6.33 22.68 -2.97
CA LYS A 8 5.32 21.85 -3.65
C LYS A 8 5.81 20.41 -3.80
N ASP A 9 7.06 20.23 -4.23
CA ASP A 9 7.69 18.92 -4.40
C ASP A 9 7.81 18.16 -3.07
N PHE A 10 8.14 18.86 -1.97
CA PHE A 10 8.18 18.24 -0.63
C PHE A 10 6.81 17.80 -0.14
N LYS A 11 5.75 18.60 -0.36
CA LYS A 11 4.39 18.24 0.04
C LYS A 11 3.88 17.03 -0.72
N GLU A 12 4.12 16.99 -2.04
CA GLU A 12 3.74 15.86 -2.90
C GLU A 12 4.52 14.59 -2.53
N ARG A 13 5.83 14.71 -2.26
CA ARG A 13 6.66 13.60 -1.75
C ARG A 13 6.17 13.05 -0.41
N ASN A 14 5.79 13.93 0.52
CA ASN A 14 5.27 13.52 1.82
C ASN A 14 3.93 12.77 1.70
N ILE A 15 3.07 13.17 0.76
CA ILE A 15 1.82 12.46 0.46
C ILE A 15 2.13 11.05 -0.09
N ILE A 16 3.07 10.92 -1.02
CA ILE A 16 3.47 9.62 -1.57
C ILE A 16 4.09 8.73 -0.47
N ASN A 17 4.98 9.27 0.36
CA ASN A 17 5.57 8.54 1.48
C ASN A 17 4.50 8.06 2.49
N ALA A 18 3.50 8.91 2.80
CA ALA A 18 2.40 8.52 3.68
C ALA A 18 1.55 7.39 3.08
N LYS A 19 1.32 7.39 1.77
CA LYS A 19 0.64 6.30 1.06
C LYS A 19 1.45 5.01 1.10
N ILE A 20 2.76 5.08 0.81
CA ILE A 20 3.67 3.93 0.88
C ILE A 20 3.65 3.33 2.28
N LYS A 21 3.84 4.15 3.32
CA LYS A 21 3.85 3.70 4.71
C LYS A 21 2.55 2.99 5.08
N TYR A 22 1.41 3.58 4.75
CA TYR A 22 0.11 2.96 5.01
C TYR A 22 -0.06 1.61 4.31
N LEU A 23 0.36 1.50 3.04
CA LEU A 23 0.30 0.26 2.29
C LEU A 23 1.24 -0.81 2.89
N GLU A 24 2.43 -0.41 3.34
CA GLU A 24 3.38 -1.30 4.02
C GLU A 24 2.82 -1.80 5.37
N GLU A 25 2.18 -0.95 6.17
CA GLU A 25 1.48 -1.34 7.41
C GLU A 25 0.35 -2.35 7.16
N ILE A 26 -0.46 -2.15 6.11
CA ILE A 26 -1.49 -3.13 5.73
C ILE A 26 -0.85 -4.44 5.34
N LYS A 27 0.21 -4.41 4.53
CA LYS A 27 0.90 -5.62 4.07
C LYS A 27 1.41 -6.47 5.24
N GLU A 28 2.00 -5.83 6.25
CA GLU A 28 2.42 -6.50 7.48
C GLU A 28 1.23 -7.12 8.20
N THR A 29 0.15 -6.35 8.39
CA THR A 29 -1.08 -6.86 9.03
C THR A 29 -1.67 -8.05 8.26
N LEU A 30 -1.71 -7.99 6.93
CA LEU A 30 -2.19 -9.08 6.07
C LEU A 30 -1.32 -10.33 6.19
N THR A 31 -0.02 -10.16 6.38
CA THR A 31 0.93 -11.26 6.59
C THR A 31 0.72 -11.94 7.94
N ASP A 32 0.33 -11.18 8.95
CA ASP A 32 0.06 -11.72 10.28
C ASP A 32 -1.28 -12.45 10.32
N ILE A 33 -2.35 -11.85 9.77
CA ILE A 33 -3.66 -12.50 9.75
C ILE A 33 -3.67 -13.77 8.89
N SER A 34 -2.86 -13.84 7.82
CA SER A 34 -2.75 -15.04 6.98
C SER A 34 -2.14 -16.23 7.72
N LYS A 35 -1.43 -16.00 8.82
CA LYS A 35 -0.92 -17.02 9.75
C LYS A 35 -1.91 -17.28 10.88
N ILE A 36 -2.48 -16.21 11.45
CA ILE A 36 -3.43 -16.30 12.58
C ILE A 36 -4.69 -17.08 12.19
N ILE A 37 -5.13 -17.04 10.93
CA ILE A 37 -6.34 -17.75 10.47
C ILE A 37 -6.33 -19.26 10.82
N PHE A 38 -5.17 -19.89 10.87
CA PHE A 38 -5.02 -21.31 11.22
C PHE A 38 -5.12 -21.59 12.72
N GLN A 39 -4.97 -20.56 13.56
CA GLN A 39 -5.08 -20.64 15.02
C GLN A 39 -6.45 -20.14 15.50
N SER A 40 -6.90 -19.01 14.95
CA SER A 40 -8.18 -18.38 15.26
C SER A 40 -8.79 -17.72 14.02
N GLY A 41 -9.71 -18.45 13.39
CA GLY A 41 -10.44 -17.96 12.21
C GLY A 41 -11.18 -16.66 12.46
N LYS A 42 -11.86 -16.57 13.62
CA LYS A 42 -12.64 -15.40 14.03
C LYS A 42 -11.75 -14.16 14.19
N THR A 43 -10.62 -14.29 14.88
CA THR A 43 -9.71 -13.14 15.11
C THR A 43 -9.16 -12.59 13.79
N ALA A 44 -8.71 -13.46 12.88
CA ALA A 44 -8.22 -13.02 11.58
C ALA A 44 -9.32 -12.34 10.74
N LYS A 45 -10.56 -12.86 10.80
CA LYS A 45 -11.74 -12.26 10.17
C LYS A 45 -12.05 -10.87 10.73
N ASP A 46 -12.10 -10.73 12.06
CA ASP A 46 -12.38 -9.46 12.73
C ASP A 46 -11.36 -8.37 12.35
N ILE A 47 -10.06 -8.73 12.29
CA ILE A 47 -9.01 -7.81 11.85
C ILE A 47 -9.20 -7.44 10.37
N ASN A 48 -9.51 -8.40 9.50
CA ASN A 48 -9.74 -8.14 8.08
C ASN A 48 -10.91 -7.16 7.86
N ILE A 49 -12.01 -7.31 8.60
CA ILE A 49 -13.17 -6.39 8.55
C ILE A 49 -12.75 -4.96 8.92
N ILE A 50 -11.91 -4.80 9.95
CA ILE A 50 -11.38 -3.48 10.35
C ILE A 50 -10.59 -2.84 9.20
N ILE A 51 -9.77 -3.62 8.50
CA ILE A 51 -9.01 -3.15 7.34
C ILE A 51 -9.97 -2.71 6.23
N VAL A 52 -10.93 -3.57 5.85
CA VAL A 52 -11.93 -3.30 4.80
C VAL A 52 -12.77 -2.06 5.09
N GLY A 53 -13.08 -1.81 6.37
CA GLY A 53 -13.82 -0.64 6.85
C GLY A 53 -13.02 0.67 6.86
N SER A 54 -11.71 0.62 6.66
CA SER A 54 -10.86 1.81 6.68
C SER A 54 -11.15 2.76 5.51
N LYS A 55 -11.37 4.05 5.79
CA LYS A 55 -11.52 5.08 4.73
C LYS A 55 -10.32 5.17 3.79
N LYS A 56 -9.14 4.71 4.21
CA LYS A 56 -7.94 4.73 3.38
C LYS A 56 -7.90 3.56 2.40
N ILE A 57 -8.41 2.38 2.76
CA ILE A 57 -8.44 1.21 1.85
C ILE A 57 -9.46 1.39 0.73
N THR A 58 -10.52 2.18 0.94
CA THR A 58 -11.53 2.45 -0.09
C THR A 58 -10.96 3.17 -1.31
N SER A 59 -9.83 3.86 -1.17
CA SER A 59 -9.07 4.43 -2.29
C SER A 59 -8.36 3.36 -3.15
N TYR A 60 -8.36 2.10 -2.72
CA TYR A 60 -7.72 0.97 -3.38
C TYR A 60 -8.73 -0.18 -3.62
N PRO A 61 -9.72 0.01 -4.53
CA PRO A 61 -10.86 -0.89 -4.69
C PRO A 61 -10.44 -2.34 -4.96
N LYS A 62 -9.46 -2.57 -5.84
CA LYS A 62 -8.98 -3.92 -6.16
C LYS A 62 -8.43 -4.69 -4.95
N ILE A 63 -7.79 -4.00 -4.00
CA ILE A 63 -7.31 -4.65 -2.77
C ILE A 63 -8.51 -4.91 -1.85
N ARG A 64 -9.38 -3.91 -1.70
CA ARG A 64 -10.58 -4.03 -0.88
C ARG A 64 -11.48 -5.20 -1.31
N ASP A 65 -11.68 -5.39 -2.60
CA ASP A 65 -12.53 -6.46 -3.15
C ASP A 65 -11.96 -7.84 -2.82
N ILE A 66 -10.64 -8.04 -2.97
CA ILE A 66 -9.95 -9.28 -2.57
C ILE A 66 -10.15 -9.56 -1.07
N LEU A 67 -10.07 -8.52 -0.22
CA LEU A 67 -10.24 -8.67 1.21
C LEU A 67 -11.69 -8.96 1.61
N ILE A 68 -12.68 -8.46 0.87
CA ILE A 68 -14.10 -8.81 1.05
C ILE A 68 -14.31 -10.29 0.70
N ASP A 69 -13.76 -10.75 -0.42
CA ASP A 69 -13.82 -12.16 -0.81
C ASP A 69 -13.15 -13.06 0.23
N ALA A 70 -12.02 -12.61 0.80
CA ALA A 70 -11.36 -13.31 1.90
C ALA A 70 -12.28 -13.42 3.12
N ASP A 71 -12.95 -12.35 3.52
CA ASP A 71 -13.85 -12.36 4.67
C ASP A 71 -14.96 -13.42 4.54
N HIS A 72 -15.55 -13.55 3.35
CA HIS A 72 -16.63 -14.49 3.08
C HIS A 72 -16.21 -15.95 3.26
N ILE A 73 -14.96 -16.28 2.97
CA ILE A 73 -14.45 -17.67 3.00
C ILE A 73 -13.56 -17.97 4.21
N ALA A 74 -13.34 -16.98 5.10
CA ALA A 74 -12.39 -17.07 6.20
C ALA A 74 -12.62 -18.28 7.11
N LEU A 75 -13.88 -18.55 7.48
CA LEU A 75 -14.23 -19.64 8.39
C LEU A 75 -14.40 -20.99 7.67
N ASP A 76 -14.76 -20.96 6.38
CA ASP A 76 -14.96 -22.17 5.59
C ASP A 76 -13.64 -22.77 5.09
N SER A 77 -12.67 -21.91 4.78
CA SER A 77 -11.39 -22.33 4.21
C SER A 77 -10.24 -21.38 4.60
N PRO A 78 -9.55 -21.68 5.73
CA PRO A 78 -8.38 -20.92 6.18
C PRO A 78 -7.26 -20.81 5.12
N TRP A 79 -7.07 -21.88 4.33
CA TRP A 79 -6.11 -21.91 3.25
C TRP A 79 -6.44 -20.91 2.14
N LYS A 80 -7.70 -20.85 1.71
CA LYS A 80 -8.12 -19.89 0.68
C LYS A 80 -8.05 -18.46 1.20
N PHE A 81 -8.44 -18.22 2.45
CA PHE A 81 -8.27 -16.92 3.10
C PHE A 81 -6.82 -16.46 3.08
N SER A 82 -5.90 -17.33 3.51
CA SER A 82 -4.46 -17.06 3.50
C SER A 82 -3.96 -16.76 2.08
N GLY A 83 -4.42 -17.54 1.09
CA GLY A 83 -4.12 -17.29 -0.32
C GLY A 83 -4.59 -15.92 -0.83
N LEU A 84 -5.81 -15.50 -0.47
CA LEU A 84 -6.33 -14.17 -0.84
C LEU A 84 -5.58 -13.04 -0.12
N CYS A 85 -5.16 -13.23 1.13
CA CYS A 85 -4.29 -12.28 1.82
C CYS A 85 -2.96 -12.11 1.07
N HIS A 86 -2.34 -13.20 0.61
CA HIS A 86 -1.13 -13.16 -0.21
C HIS A 86 -1.36 -12.47 -1.57
N GLN A 87 -2.50 -12.74 -2.21
CA GLN A 87 -2.86 -12.05 -3.45
C GLN A 87 -3.02 -10.53 -3.24
N ALA A 88 -3.63 -10.11 -2.14
CA ALA A 88 -3.75 -8.70 -1.76
C ALA A 88 -2.36 -8.07 -1.49
N ILE A 89 -1.47 -8.80 -0.79
CA ILE A 89 -0.07 -8.40 -0.56
C ILE A 89 0.67 -8.17 -1.89
N ASP A 90 0.49 -9.04 -2.88
CA ASP A 90 1.13 -8.87 -4.19
C ASP A 90 0.63 -7.61 -4.91
N LYS A 91 -0.68 -7.31 -4.83
CA LYS A 91 -1.23 -6.05 -5.35
C LYS A 91 -0.68 -4.84 -4.63
N ILE A 92 -0.51 -4.92 -3.31
CA ILE A 92 0.12 -3.87 -2.53
C ILE A 92 1.57 -3.65 -2.98
N ASN A 93 2.36 -4.72 -3.13
CA ASN A 93 3.75 -4.63 -3.58
C ASN A 93 3.86 -3.97 -4.97
N GLN A 94 2.95 -4.32 -5.89
CA GLN A 94 2.88 -3.67 -7.21
C GLN A 94 2.60 -2.17 -7.12
N LEU A 95 1.67 -1.76 -6.25
CA LEU A 95 1.34 -0.35 -6.03
C LEU A 95 2.47 0.41 -5.35
N VAL A 96 3.07 -0.16 -4.30
CA VAL A 96 4.23 0.43 -3.62
C VAL A 96 5.39 0.60 -4.59
N GLY A 97 5.64 -0.38 -5.47
CA GLY A 97 6.65 -0.27 -6.52
C GLY A 97 6.39 0.89 -7.49
N LYS A 98 5.13 1.12 -7.88
CA LYS A 98 4.74 2.27 -8.72
C LYS A 98 4.94 3.59 -7.98
N LEU A 99 4.49 3.69 -6.73
CA LEU A 99 4.63 4.90 -5.91
C LEU A 99 6.10 5.24 -5.63
N LYS A 100 6.96 4.22 -5.43
CA LYS A 100 8.41 4.42 -5.29
C LYS A 100 9.01 4.98 -6.58
N LYS A 101 8.62 4.46 -7.76
CA LYS A 101 9.03 5.03 -9.05
C LYS A 101 8.56 6.47 -9.23
N GLU A 102 7.29 6.76 -8.95
CA GLU A 102 6.74 8.12 -9.02
C GLU A 102 7.54 9.09 -8.12
N ARG A 103 7.81 8.70 -6.87
CA ARG A 103 8.63 9.47 -5.93
C ARG A 103 10.04 9.75 -6.47
N ASP A 104 10.65 8.74 -7.10
CA ASP A 104 12.00 8.86 -7.64
C ASP A 104 11.99 9.76 -8.89
N ASP A 105 10.98 9.65 -9.76
CA ASP A 105 10.80 10.51 -10.94
C ASP A 105 10.67 11.99 -10.56
N PHE A 106 9.95 12.31 -9.47
CA PHE A 106 9.91 13.67 -8.90
C PHE A 106 11.29 14.18 -8.48
N THR A 107 12.19 13.28 -8.06
CA THR A 107 13.54 13.63 -7.61
C THR A 107 14.50 13.82 -8.79
N PHE A 108 14.32 13.07 -9.87
CA PHE A 108 15.20 13.10 -11.04
C PHE A 108 14.73 14.02 -12.17
N GLN A 109 13.47 14.44 -12.23
CA GLN A 109 13.04 15.42 -13.24
C GLN A 109 13.74 16.79 -13.09
N ASP A 110 14.17 17.16 -11.87
CA ASP A 110 14.91 18.41 -11.65
C ASP A 110 16.42 18.32 -12.00
N SER A 111 16.97 17.11 -12.22
CA SER A 111 18.38 16.93 -12.60
C SER A 111 18.64 17.07 -14.11
N LYS A 112 17.60 17.11 -14.94
CA LYS A 112 17.68 17.33 -16.40
C LYS A 112 17.73 18.80 -16.81
N ARG A 113 17.95 19.74 -15.89
CA ARG A 113 18.35 21.09 -16.30
C ARG A 113 19.84 21.03 -16.66
N PRO A 114 20.26 21.49 -17.86
CA PRO A 114 21.67 21.54 -18.19
C PRO A 114 22.36 22.35 -17.09
N ARG A 115 23.36 21.74 -16.44
CA ARG A 115 24.29 22.49 -15.60
C ARG A 115 24.86 23.56 -16.51
N LYS A 116 24.43 24.81 -16.33
CA LYS A 116 25.11 25.95 -16.95
C LYS A 116 26.57 25.79 -16.56
N GLY A 117 27.40 25.44 -17.54
CA GLY A 117 28.83 25.34 -17.37
C GLY A 117 29.33 26.64 -16.79
N TRP A 118 30.17 26.54 -15.77
CA TRP A 118 31.18 27.54 -15.55
C TRP A 118 32.28 27.24 -16.57
N VAL A 119 32.18 27.89 -17.73
CA VAL A 119 33.31 28.16 -18.63
C VAL A 119 33.36 29.66 -18.79
#